data_AF-A0A397W6F1-F1
#
_entry.id   AF-A0A397W6F1-F1
#
_cell.length_a   1.000
_cell.length_b   1.000
_cell.length_c   1.000
_cell.angle_alpha   90.00
_cell.angle_beta   90.00
_cell.angle_gamma   90.00
#
_symmetry.space_group_name_H-M   'P 1'
#
loop_
_entity.id
_entity.type
_entity.pdbx_description
1 polymer ?
#
loop_
_entity_poly.entity_id
_entity_poly.type
_entity_poly.pdbx_seq_one_letter_code
_entity_poly.pdbx_strand_id
1 'polypeptide(L)'
;MRQPYERTLARIIENQGEILSELKVIKDKVGRIENRLNDLEQKMDNSFDITNDKAFKEIKSEAEKYIRENYAEYFEKFTLKNWNVYYVNNIHGPLLQKIRSLRGTLTNKIKETLFSVYGNLIEPIINKAKPDEVLMWKKLTKTNECYQKLFEELEEDSDETYMTRILNKIWLDSKAPPEKIAYAIANCQTILNPKNKIITMSDYIVKKLIAINLVVLPTLY
;
A
#
# COMPACT_ATOMS: atom_id res chain seq x y z
N MET A 1 -40.95 -53.72 -14.83
CA MET A 1 -41.13 -52.43 -14.13
C MET A 1 -39.79 -52.07 -13.49
N ARG A 2 -39.11 -50.97 -13.88
CA ARG A 2 -37.89 -50.52 -13.17
C ARG A 2 -38.25 -50.19 -11.73
N GLN A 3 -37.48 -50.72 -10.77
CA GLN A 3 -37.81 -50.59 -9.34
C GLN A 3 -37.69 -49.13 -8.88
N PRO A 4 -38.54 -48.66 -7.95
CA PRO A 4 -38.54 -47.26 -7.46
C PRO A 4 -37.16 -46.74 -7.02
N TYR A 5 -36.33 -47.64 -6.50
CA TYR A 5 -34.97 -47.38 -6.05
C TYR A 5 -34.02 -46.92 -7.18
N GLU A 6 -34.13 -47.50 -8.38
CA GLU A 6 -33.28 -47.15 -9.53
C GLU A 6 -33.55 -45.73 -10.02
N ARG A 7 -34.80 -45.26 -9.97
CA ARG A 7 -35.17 -43.88 -10.33
C ARG A 7 -34.64 -42.87 -9.31
N THR A 8 -34.67 -43.22 -8.03
CA THR A 8 -34.13 -42.36 -6.96
C THR A 8 -32.61 -42.23 -7.08
N LEU A 9 -31.90 -43.33 -7.34
CA LEU A 9 -30.46 -43.31 -7.59
C LEU A 9 -30.08 -42.47 -8.82
N ALA A 10 -30.82 -42.61 -9.92
CA ALA A 10 -30.56 -41.84 -11.13
C ALA A 10 -30.67 -40.33 -10.88
N ARG A 11 -31.70 -39.88 -10.15
CA ARG A 11 -31.86 -38.47 -9.75
C ARG A 11 -30.73 -37.98 -8.84
N ILE A 12 -30.26 -38.82 -7.90
CA ILE A 12 -29.14 -38.45 -7.02
C ILE A 12 -27.86 -38.25 -7.84
N ILE A 13 -27.59 -39.14 -8.80
CA ILE A 13 -26.42 -39.05 -9.67
C ILE A 13 -26.49 -37.80 -10.57
N GLU A 14 -27.67 -37.52 -11.14
CA GLU A 14 -27.91 -36.33 -11.95
C GLU A 14 -27.65 -35.04 -11.15
N ASN A 15 -28.25 -34.92 -9.96
CA ASN A 15 -28.03 -33.78 -9.07
C ASN A 15 -26.55 -33.64 -8.64
N GLN A 16 -25.85 -34.74 -8.40
CA GLN A 16 -24.41 -34.70 -8.08
C GLN A 16 -23.59 -34.22 -9.27
N GLY A 17 -23.95 -34.62 -10.49
CA GLY A 17 -23.33 -34.12 -11.73
C GLY A 17 -23.50 -32.61 -11.89
N GLU A 18 -24.71 -32.10 -11.63
CA GLU A 18 -24.99 -30.67 -11.65
C GLU A 18 -24.16 -29.90 -10.61
N ILE A 19 -24.13 -30.37 -9.35
CA ILE A 19 -23.32 -29.76 -8.29
C ILE A 19 -21.83 -29.71 -8.65
N LEU A 20 -21.28 -30.80 -9.21
CA LEU A 20 -19.88 -30.83 -9.62
C LEU A 20 -19.60 -29.84 -10.75
N SER A 21 -20.54 -29.66 -11.67
CA SER A 21 -20.42 -28.68 -12.76
C SER A 21 -20.38 -27.24 -12.21
N GLU A 22 -21.24 -26.92 -11.25
CA GLU A 22 -21.28 -25.60 -10.61
C GLU A 22 -20.01 -25.32 -9.80
N LEU A 23 -19.51 -26.31 -9.05
CA LEU A 23 -18.26 -26.20 -8.30
C LEU A 23 -17.07 -25.91 -9.20
N LYS A 24 -17.02 -26.51 -10.39
CA LYS A 24 -15.97 -26.24 -11.37
C LYS A 24 -16.03 -24.79 -11.86
N VAL A 25 -17.22 -24.29 -12.17
CA VAL A 25 -17.43 -22.88 -12.57
C VAL A 25 -17.03 -21.92 -11.46
N ILE A 26 -17.35 -22.23 -10.20
CA ILE A 26 -16.96 -21.43 -9.03
C ILE A 26 -15.44 -21.40 -8.88
N LYS A 27 -14.77 -22.55 -8.97
CA LYS A 27 -13.31 -22.65 -8.88
C LYS A 27 -12.62 -21.78 -9.93
N ASP A 28 -13.11 -21.82 -11.17
CA ASP A 28 -12.55 -21.02 -12.26
C ASP A 28 -12.78 -19.52 -12.04
N LYS A 29 -13.94 -19.13 -11.49
CA LYS A 29 -14.23 -17.74 -11.10
C LYS A 29 -13.31 -17.27 -9.97
N VAL A 30 -13.05 -18.10 -8.96
CA VAL A 30 -12.12 -17.79 -7.86
C VAL A 30 -10.70 -17.58 -8.38
N GLY A 31 -10.18 -18.45 -9.25
CA GLY A 31 -8.85 -18.27 -9.83
C GLY A 31 -8.72 -16.97 -10.65
N ARG A 32 -9.77 -16.59 -11.39
CA ARG A 32 -9.80 -15.29 -12.09
C ARG A 32 -9.81 -14.09 -11.12
N ILE A 33 -10.49 -14.21 -9.98
CA ILE A 33 -10.50 -13.17 -8.94
C ILE A 33 -9.12 -13.04 -8.31
N GLU A 34 -8.46 -14.14 -7.98
CA GLU A 34 -7.11 -14.14 -7.40
C GLU A 34 -6.09 -13.47 -8.34
N ASN A 35 -6.12 -13.80 -9.63
CA ASN A 35 -5.23 -13.16 -10.61
C ASN A 35 -5.50 -11.65 -10.73
N ARG A 36 -6.77 -11.24 -10.83
CA ARG A 36 -7.12 -9.81 -10.87
C ARG A 36 -6.75 -9.09 -9.58
N LEU A 37 -6.84 -9.77 -8.44
CA LEU A 37 -6.41 -9.22 -7.15
C LEU A 37 -4.90 -9.01 -7.16
N ASN A 38 -4.11 -9.96 -7.66
CA ASN A 38 -2.66 -9.81 -7.80
C ASN A 38 -2.30 -8.66 -8.76
N ASP A 39 -2.99 -8.53 -9.89
CA ASP A 39 -2.79 -7.41 -10.82
C ASP A 39 -3.14 -6.07 -10.19
N LEU A 40 -4.22 -6.01 -9.41
CA LEU A 40 -4.60 -4.83 -8.64
C LEU A 40 -3.57 -4.54 -7.55
N GLU A 41 -3.06 -5.54 -6.85
CA GLU A 41 -1.98 -5.40 -5.86
C GLU A 41 -0.73 -4.82 -6.53
N GLN A 42 -0.34 -5.30 -7.71
CA GLN A 42 0.80 -4.77 -8.44
C GLN A 42 0.56 -3.34 -8.94
N LYS A 43 -0.63 -3.04 -9.49
CA LYS A 43 -1.01 -1.68 -9.91
C LYS A 43 -1.08 -0.71 -8.73
N MET A 44 -1.47 -1.20 -7.55
CA MET A 44 -1.61 -0.44 -6.32
C MET A 44 -0.26 -0.21 -5.65
N ASP A 45 0.62 -1.21 -5.69
CA ASP A 45 2.03 -1.06 -5.37
C ASP A 45 2.67 -0.02 -6.28
N ASN A 46 2.31 0.03 -7.57
CA ASN A 46 2.81 1.04 -8.50
C ASN A 46 2.15 2.41 -8.30
N SER A 47 0.90 2.46 -7.83
CA SER A 47 0.14 3.71 -7.71
C SER A 47 0.54 4.58 -6.53
N PHE A 48 1.13 4.01 -5.46
CA PHE A 48 1.59 4.68 -4.22
C PHE A 48 0.90 6.03 -3.88
N ASP A 49 -0.42 6.11 -4.04
CA ASP A 49 -1.15 7.36 -3.86
C ASP A 49 -1.99 7.24 -2.61
N ILE A 50 -1.51 7.94 -1.60
CA ILE A 50 -1.85 7.77 -0.18
C ILE A 50 -3.21 8.39 0.15
N THR A 51 -3.89 8.90 -0.88
CA THR A 51 -5.18 9.56 -0.77
C THR A 51 -6.26 8.94 -1.61
N ASN A 52 -5.93 8.03 -2.53
CA ASN A 52 -6.50 8.00 -3.88
C ASN A 52 -8.03 7.79 -3.96
N ASP A 53 -8.78 8.82 -3.59
CA ASP A 53 -10.22 8.93 -3.72
C ASP A 53 -10.63 8.66 -5.17
N LYS A 54 -9.76 9.01 -6.12
CA LYS A 54 -9.88 8.71 -7.54
C LYS A 54 -9.70 7.22 -7.85
N ALA A 55 -8.61 6.57 -7.42
CA ALA A 55 -8.45 5.12 -7.64
C ALA A 55 -9.52 4.30 -6.90
N PHE A 56 -9.92 4.69 -5.69
CA PHE A 56 -11.04 4.03 -5.01
C PHE A 56 -12.37 4.26 -5.73
N LYS A 57 -12.58 5.42 -6.39
CA LYS A 57 -13.74 5.64 -7.28
C LYS A 57 -13.66 4.78 -8.54
N GLU A 58 -12.50 4.66 -9.15
CA GLU A 58 -12.27 3.81 -10.32
C GLU A 58 -12.47 2.33 -9.99
N ILE A 59 -11.88 1.84 -8.89
CA ILE A 59 -12.09 0.48 -8.38
C ILE A 59 -13.57 0.22 -8.09
N LYS A 60 -14.26 1.19 -7.47
CA LYS A 60 -15.71 1.08 -7.22
C LYS A 60 -16.50 0.96 -8.51
N SER A 61 -16.21 1.80 -9.49
CA SER A 61 -16.86 1.81 -10.80
C SER A 61 -16.63 0.49 -11.54
N GLU A 62 -15.40 -0.03 -11.54
CA GLU A 62 -15.06 -1.25 -12.24
C GLU A 62 -15.62 -2.50 -11.54
N ALA A 63 -15.65 -2.50 -10.21
CA ALA A 63 -16.32 -3.54 -9.43
C ALA A 63 -17.83 -3.56 -9.70
N GLU A 64 -18.46 -2.38 -9.78
CA GLU A 64 -19.89 -2.28 -10.10
C GLU A 64 -20.18 -2.79 -11.50
N LYS A 65 -19.39 -2.37 -12.50
CA LYS A 65 -19.51 -2.85 -13.88
C LYS A 65 -19.39 -4.37 -13.97
N TYR A 66 -18.36 -4.95 -13.35
CA TYR A 66 -18.15 -6.39 -13.35
C TYR A 66 -19.33 -7.15 -12.74
N ILE A 67 -19.88 -6.69 -11.62
CA ILE A 67 -21.00 -7.38 -10.97
C ILE A 67 -22.27 -7.26 -11.80
N ARG A 68 -22.54 -6.09 -12.41
CA ARG A 68 -23.67 -5.92 -13.34
C ARG A 68 -23.57 -6.86 -14.54
N GLU A 69 -22.37 -7.02 -15.12
CA GLU A 69 -22.15 -7.90 -16.28
C GLU A 69 -22.24 -9.39 -15.96
N ASN A 70 -21.82 -9.81 -14.76
CA ASN A 70 -21.67 -11.23 -14.42
C ASN A 70 -22.76 -11.77 -13.47
N TYR A 71 -23.49 -10.88 -12.80
CA TYR A 71 -24.45 -11.20 -11.74
C TYR A 71 -25.66 -10.24 -11.77
N ALA A 72 -26.14 -9.88 -12.96
CA ALA A 72 -27.22 -8.91 -13.18
C ALA A 72 -28.46 -9.18 -12.30
N GLU A 73 -28.96 -10.41 -12.27
CA GLU A 73 -30.16 -10.80 -11.50
C GLU A 73 -30.01 -10.61 -9.97
N TYR A 74 -28.78 -10.70 -9.47
CA TYR A 74 -28.47 -10.45 -8.07
C TYR A 74 -28.30 -8.95 -7.81
N PHE A 75 -27.66 -8.24 -8.75
CA PHE A 75 -27.43 -6.80 -8.66
C PHE A 75 -28.71 -5.98 -8.83
N GLU A 76 -29.68 -6.42 -9.62
CA GLU A 76 -30.99 -5.76 -9.76
C GLU A 76 -31.76 -5.66 -8.43
N LYS A 77 -31.45 -6.54 -7.47
CA LYS A 77 -32.01 -6.51 -6.12
C LYS A 77 -31.29 -5.53 -5.18
N PHE A 78 -30.16 -4.97 -5.61
CA PHE A 78 -29.43 -3.98 -4.85
C PHE A 78 -29.99 -2.58 -5.07
N THR A 79 -30.45 -1.95 -3.99
CA THR A 79 -30.53 -0.49 -3.97
C THR A 79 -29.12 0.10 -3.97
N LEU A 80 -28.96 1.34 -4.46
CA LEU A 80 -27.70 2.06 -4.40
C LEU A 80 -27.12 2.10 -2.97
N LYS A 81 -27.99 2.21 -1.95
CA LYS A 81 -27.61 2.18 -0.54
C LYS A 81 -27.01 0.82 -0.15
N ASN A 82 -27.67 -0.29 -0.51
CA ASN A 82 -27.17 -1.63 -0.21
C ASN A 82 -25.82 -1.89 -0.90
N TRP A 83 -25.65 -1.38 -2.13
CA TRP A 83 -24.41 -1.54 -2.88
C TRP A 83 -23.26 -0.80 -2.20
N ASN A 84 -23.52 0.44 -1.77
CA ASN A 84 -22.53 1.23 -1.03
C ASN A 84 -22.09 0.53 0.26
N VAL A 85 -23.03 -0.02 1.05
CA VAL A 85 -22.70 -0.76 2.28
C VAL A 85 -21.86 -1.99 1.97
N TYR A 86 -22.24 -2.76 0.95
CA TYR A 86 -21.50 -3.94 0.53
C TYR A 86 -20.07 -3.59 0.07
N TYR A 87 -19.93 -2.59 -0.79
CA TYR A 87 -18.65 -2.13 -1.30
C TYR A 87 -17.71 -1.69 -0.17
N VAL A 88 -18.21 -0.89 0.77
CA VAL A 88 -17.41 -0.39 1.89
C VAL A 88 -16.87 -1.53 2.75
N ASN A 89 -17.73 -2.49 3.09
CA ASN A 89 -17.38 -3.55 4.04
C ASN A 89 -16.53 -4.66 3.41
N ASN A 90 -16.79 -5.02 2.15
CA ASN A 90 -16.19 -6.21 1.54
C ASN A 90 -15.07 -5.91 0.56
N ILE A 91 -15.01 -4.68 0.02
CA ILE A 91 -14.02 -4.32 -1.00
C ILE A 91 -13.13 -3.20 -0.47
N HIS A 92 -13.69 -2.02 -0.20
CA HIS A 92 -12.90 -0.86 0.21
C HIS A 92 -12.15 -1.07 1.52
N GLY A 93 -12.82 -1.58 2.56
CA GLY A 93 -12.22 -1.84 3.87
C GLY A 93 -10.99 -2.75 3.82
N PRO A 94 -11.12 -3.98 3.27
CA PRO A 94 -9.99 -4.89 3.10
C PRO A 94 -8.85 -4.31 2.25
N LEU A 95 -9.17 -3.65 1.12
CA LEU A 95 -8.17 -3.02 0.26
C LEU A 95 -7.41 -1.91 1.00
N LEU A 96 -8.12 -1.05 1.74
CA LEU A 96 -7.51 0.00 2.55
C LEU A 96 -6.60 -0.58 3.63
N GLN A 97 -6.97 -1.70 4.24
CA GLN A 97 -6.12 -2.39 5.21
C GLN A 97 -4.84 -2.92 4.57
N LYS A 98 -4.93 -3.53 3.38
CA LYS A 98 -3.76 -4.01 2.62
C LYS A 98 -2.82 -2.86 2.27
N ILE A 99 -3.34 -1.74 1.76
CA ILE A 99 -2.54 -0.53 1.47
C ILE A 99 -1.82 -0.02 2.72
N ARG A 100 -2.53 0.09 3.85
CA ARG A 100 -1.95 0.54 5.11
C ARG A 100 -0.84 -0.39 5.58
N SER A 101 -1.02 -1.70 5.41
CA SER A 101 -0.01 -2.71 5.73
C SER A 101 1.24 -2.58 4.86
N LEU A 102 1.09 -2.55 3.52
CA LEU A 102 2.19 -2.37 2.58
C LEU A 102 2.98 -1.08 2.84
N ARG A 103 2.26 0.00 3.11
CA ARG A 103 2.85 1.29 3.50
C ARG A 103 3.63 1.20 4.82
N GLY A 104 3.10 0.47 5.80
CA GLY A 104 3.80 0.20 7.06
C GLY A 104 5.10 -0.57 6.83
N THR A 105 5.07 -1.60 5.99
CA THR A 105 6.26 -2.36 5.60
C THR A 105 7.31 -1.46 4.92
N LEU A 106 6.90 -0.62 3.97
CA LEU A 106 7.82 0.31 3.32
C LEU A 106 8.39 1.34 4.31
N THR A 107 7.55 1.88 5.21
CA THR A 107 7.99 2.80 6.26
C THR A 107 9.08 2.18 7.13
N ASN A 108 8.91 0.93 7.54
CA ASN A 108 9.90 0.23 8.35
C ASN A 108 11.20 0.01 7.56
N LYS A 109 11.12 -0.42 6.30
CA LYS A 109 12.29 -0.54 5.42
C LYS A 109 13.05 0.79 5.28
N ILE A 110 12.34 1.91 5.09
CA ILE A 110 12.93 3.25 5.02
C ILE A 110 13.64 3.59 6.33
N LYS A 111 12.99 3.37 7.48
CA LYS A 111 13.57 3.63 8.81
C LYS A 111 14.84 2.82 9.02
N GLU A 112 14.79 1.51 8.82
CA GLU A 112 15.94 0.62 8.99
C GLU A 112 17.10 1.02 8.08
N THR A 113 16.81 1.35 6.81
CA THR A 113 17.82 1.80 5.86
C THR A 113 18.42 3.14 6.26
N LEU A 114 17.61 4.10 6.70
CA LEU A 114 18.06 5.40 7.20
C LEU A 114 19.06 5.24 8.35
N PHE A 115 18.71 4.45 9.38
CA PHE A 115 19.60 4.19 10.51
C PHE A 115 20.85 3.40 10.09
N SER A 116 20.72 2.46 9.14
CA SER A 116 21.86 1.70 8.61
C SER A 116 22.84 2.58 7.83
N VAL A 117 22.35 3.55 7.04
CA VAL A 117 23.20 4.46 6.27
C VAL A 117 23.93 5.43 7.18
N TYR A 118 23.26 6.03 8.17
CA TYR A 118 23.92 6.91 9.12
C TYR A 118 24.81 6.15 10.12
N GLY A 119 24.48 4.91 10.45
CA GLY A 119 25.25 4.09 11.39
C GLY A 119 25.47 4.82 12.72
N ASN A 120 26.73 4.98 13.10
CA ASN A 120 27.11 5.63 14.36
C ASN A 120 26.98 7.16 14.37
N LEU A 121 26.65 7.78 13.22
CA LEU A 121 26.43 9.22 13.10
C LEU A 121 25.08 9.65 13.70
N ILE A 122 24.14 8.72 13.86
CA ILE A 122 22.84 8.98 14.46
C ILE A 122 22.65 8.14 15.72
N GLU A 123 22.12 8.74 16.77
CA GLU A 123 21.81 7.98 17.98
C GLU A 123 20.52 7.16 17.77
N PRO A 124 20.45 5.93 18.29
CA PRO A 124 19.23 5.14 18.22
C PRO A 124 18.13 5.80 19.04
N ILE A 125 16.87 5.61 18.62
CA ILE A 125 15.69 6.02 19.39
C ILE A 125 14.85 4.81 19.76
N ILE A 126 14.35 4.80 21.00
CA ILE A 126 13.52 3.71 21.50
C ILE A 126 12.13 3.80 20.84
N ASN A 127 11.62 2.68 20.31
CA ASN A 127 10.32 2.61 19.64
C ASN A 127 9.11 3.07 20.48
N LYS A 128 9.27 3.17 21.81
CA LYS A 128 8.24 3.61 22.77
C LYS A 128 8.48 5.02 23.33
N ALA A 129 9.39 5.80 22.72
CA ALA A 129 9.71 7.15 23.16
C ALA A 129 8.48 8.06 23.14
N LYS A 130 8.30 8.85 24.20
CA LYS A 130 7.26 9.87 24.33
C LYS A 130 7.55 11.05 23.38
N PRO A 131 6.53 11.82 22.96
CA PRO A 131 6.72 12.93 22.02
C PRO A 131 7.81 13.95 22.42
N ASP A 132 7.99 14.23 23.72
CA ASP A 132 9.04 15.16 24.16
C ASP A 132 10.44 14.51 24.16
N GLU A 133 10.55 13.21 24.42
CA GLU A 133 11.80 12.45 24.27
C GLU A 133 12.22 12.39 22.80
N VAL A 134 11.25 12.18 21.90
CA VAL A 134 11.46 12.29 20.45
C VAL A 134 11.99 13.66 20.08
N LEU A 135 11.36 14.73 20.57
CA LEU A 135 11.78 16.09 20.26
C LEU A 135 13.19 16.38 20.78
N MET A 136 13.54 15.92 21.98
CA MET A 136 14.88 16.04 22.54
C MET A 136 15.91 15.30 21.69
N TRP A 137 15.61 14.06 21.30
CA TRP A 137 16.48 13.26 20.44
C TRP A 137 16.73 13.91 19.07
N LYS A 138 15.70 14.49 18.44
CA LYS A 138 15.87 15.21 17.16
C LYS A 138 16.68 16.50 17.29
N LYS A 139 16.67 17.11 18.47
CA LYS A 139 17.45 18.31 18.78
C LYS A 139 18.89 18.02 19.18
N LEU A 140 19.26 16.74 19.37
CA LEU A 140 20.65 16.37 19.56
C LEU A 140 21.46 16.86 18.35
N THR A 141 22.65 17.40 18.62
CA THR A 141 23.53 17.95 17.58
C THR A 141 23.74 16.96 16.44
N LYS A 142 24.07 15.71 16.77
CA LYS A 142 24.27 14.63 15.80
C LYS A 142 23.05 14.36 14.91
N THR A 143 21.85 14.27 15.50
CA THR A 143 20.61 14.03 14.75
C THR A 143 20.25 15.21 13.85
N ASN A 144 20.42 16.44 14.36
CA ASN A 144 20.18 17.64 13.57
C ASN A 144 21.20 17.77 12.42
N GLU A 145 22.47 17.43 12.63
CA GLU A 145 23.47 17.36 11.56
C GLU A 145 23.08 16.35 10.49
N CYS A 146 22.58 15.16 10.86
CA CYS A 146 22.01 14.20 9.91
C CYS A 146 20.83 14.79 9.13
N TYR A 147 19.99 15.62 9.75
CA TYR A 147 18.91 16.29 9.05
C TYR A 147 19.41 17.30 8.00
N GLN A 148 20.40 18.14 8.34
CA GLN A 148 20.96 19.13 7.41
C GLN A 148 21.67 18.44 6.24
N LYS A 149 22.47 17.42 6.54
CA LYS A 149 23.26 16.66 5.56
C LYS A 149 22.46 15.75 4.64
N LEU A 150 21.14 15.62 4.85
CA LEU A 150 20.33 14.63 4.14
C LEU A 150 20.46 14.75 2.61
N PHE A 151 20.56 15.97 2.10
CA PHE A 151 20.72 16.28 0.67
C PHE A 151 22.08 16.92 0.33
N GLU A 152 23.01 16.98 1.28
CA GLU A 152 24.36 17.46 1.00
C GLU A 152 25.17 16.35 0.31
N GLU A 153 26.03 16.74 -0.61
CA GLU A 153 26.97 15.85 -1.30
C GLU A 153 27.93 15.23 -0.29
N LEU A 154 28.20 13.93 -0.42
CA LEU A 154 29.11 13.21 0.47
C LEU A 154 30.58 13.56 0.21
N GLU A 155 30.90 13.82 -1.05
CA GLU A 155 32.21 14.24 -1.54
C GLU A 155 32.00 15.41 -2.51
N GLU A 156 32.98 16.31 -2.60
CA GLU A 156 32.93 17.45 -3.53
C GLU A 156 32.83 16.94 -4.98
N ASP A 157 31.91 17.52 -5.76
CA ASP A 157 31.60 17.13 -7.14
C ASP A 157 30.98 15.72 -7.29
N SER A 158 30.38 15.16 -6.24
CA SER A 158 29.67 13.88 -6.27
C SER A 158 28.16 14.06 -6.27
N ASP A 159 27.47 13.36 -7.17
CA ASP A 159 26.00 13.28 -7.16
C ASP A 159 25.46 12.44 -5.97
N GLU A 160 26.34 11.80 -5.19
CA GLU A 160 25.93 10.97 -4.05
C GLU A 160 25.68 11.81 -2.80
N THR A 161 24.43 11.82 -2.36
CA THR A 161 23.97 12.35 -1.06
C THR A 161 23.54 11.22 -0.12
N TYR A 162 23.38 11.51 1.18
CA TYR A 162 22.76 10.54 2.12
C TYR A 162 21.39 10.06 1.63
N MET A 163 20.56 10.96 1.10
CA MET A 163 19.24 10.60 0.57
C MET A 163 19.34 9.65 -0.63
N THR A 164 20.20 9.94 -1.61
CA THR A 164 20.38 9.06 -2.77
C THR A 164 20.92 7.68 -2.36
N ARG A 165 21.85 7.62 -1.40
CA ARG A 165 22.38 6.36 -0.86
C ARG A 165 21.31 5.54 -0.13
N ILE A 166 20.42 6.19 0.63
CA ILE A 166 19.26 5.55 1.25
C ILE A 166 18.32 4.99 0.18
N LEU A 167 17.99 5.78 -0.85
CA LEU A 167 17.08 5.37 -1.91
C LEU A 167 17.64 4.19 -2.71
N ASN A 168 18.92 4.24 -3.07
CA ASN A 168 19.61 3.15 -3.77
C ASN A 168 19.62 1.86 -2.92
N LYS A 169 19.80 1.95 -1.60
CA LYS A 169 19.68 0.76 -0.73
C LYS A 169 18.25 0.21 -0.62
N ILE A 170 17.22 1.06 -0.71
CA ILE A 170 15.83 0.60 -0.70
C ILE A 170 15.49 -0.07 -2.05
N TRP A 171 16.03 0.46 -3.15
CA TRP A 171 15.75 0.05 -4.52
C TRP A 171 17.04 -0.19 -5.30
N LEU A 172 17.71 -1.32 -5.01
CA LEU A 172 19.08 -1.64 -5.44
C LEU A 172 19.33 -1.55 -6.96
N ASP A 173 18.36 -1.94 -7.80
CA ASP A 173 18.55 -1.98 -9.27
C ASP A 173 17.31 -1.53 -10.07
N SER A 174 16.24 -1.11 -9.38
CA SER A 174 14.96 -0.77 -10.02
C SER A 174 14.62 0.69 -9.76
N LYS A 175 14.40 1.49 -10.81
CA LYS A 175 13.85 2.84 -10.63
C LYS A 175 12.49 2.74 -9.95
N ALA A 176 12.38 3.31 -8.76
CA ALA A 176 11.11 3.43 -8.06
C ALA A 176 10.24 4.52 -8.73
N PRO A 177 8.91 4.38 -8.71
CA PRO A 177 8.00 5.45 -9.11
C PRO A 177 8.27 6.73 -8.28
N PRO A 178 8.13 7.93 -8.87
CA PRO A 178 8.34 9.21 -8.18
C PRO A 178 7.59 9.33 -6.85
N GLU A 179 6.39 8.76 -6.75
CA GLU A 179 5.56 8.77 -5.54
C GLU A 179 6.20 7.99 -4.40
N LYS A 180 6.83 6.84 -4.69
CA LYS A 180 7.58 6.05 -3.70
C LYS A 180 8.84 6.79 -3.25
N ILE A 181 9.52 7.46 -4.18
CA ILE A 181 10.70 8.27 -3.88
C ILE A 181 10.31 9.45 -2.97
N ALA A 182 9.29 10.22 -3.36
CA ALA A 182 8.78 11.34 -2.57
C ALA A 182 8.31 10.89 -1.18
N TYR A 183 7.73 9.70 -1.07
CA TYR A 183 7.37 9.11 0.22
C TYR A 183 8.57 8.77 1.08
N ALA A 184 9.60 8.14 0.51
CA ALA A 184 10.83 7.83 1.23
C ALA A 184 11.49 9.10 1.75
N ILE A 185 11.61 10.12 0.90
CA ILE A 185 12.13 11.44 1.29
C ILE A 185 11.31 12.04 2.43
N ALA A 186 9.97 12.05 2.31
CA ALA A 186 9.08 12.58 3.35
C ALA A 186 9.25 11.85 4.69
N ASN A 187 9.49 10.54 4.67
CA ASN A 187 9.78 9.76 5.87
C ASN A 187 11.11 10.15 6.48
N CYS A 188 12.20 10.19 5.70
CA CYS A 188 13.52 10.58 6.19
C CYS A 188 13.51 11.99 6.79
N GLN A 189 12.92 12.96 6.07
CA GLN A 189 12.74 14.32 6.57
C GLN A 189 11.93 14.32 7.87
N THR A 190 10.80 13.60 7.94
CA THR A 190 9.97 13.60 9.16
C THR A 190 10.70 13.00 10.35
N ILE A 191 11.38 11.88 10.16
CA ILE A 191 12.10 11.18 11.22
C ILE A 191 13.16 12.10 11.82
N LEU A 192 13.91 12.83 10.99
CA LEU A 192 15.05 13.63 11.43
C LEU A 192 14.69 15.08 11.81
N ASN A 193 13.58 15.64 11.31
CA ASN A 193 13.30 17.08 11.42
C ASN A 193 13.12 17.55 12.88
N PRO A 194 14.00 18.44 13.38
CA PRO A 194 14.02 18.90 14.78
C PRO A 194 12.81 19.76 15.18
N LYS A 195 12.01 20.22 14.20
CA LYS A 195 10.82 21.04 14.42
C LYS A 195 9.55 20.21 14.65
N ASN A 196 9.60 18.88 14.50
CA ASN A 196 8.44 18.01 14.61
C ASN A 196 8.55 17.01 15.78
N LYS A 197 7.49 16.94 16.61
CA LYS A 197 7.40 16.04 17.78
C LYS A 197 7.08 14.58 17.45
N ILE A 198 6.77 14.24 16.19
CA ILE A 198 6.39 12.87 15.80
C ILE A 198 7.50 12.19 15.00
N ILE A 199 7.76 10.91 15.28
CA ILE A 199 8.55 10.02 14.41
C ILE A 199 7.68 9.44 13.30
N THR A 200 6.40 9.25 13.60
CA THR A 200 5.43 8.59 12.70
C THR A 200 4.47 9.65 12.15
N MET A 201 4.37 9.74 10.82
CA MET A 201 3.47 10.69 10.17
C MET A 201 2.01 10.23 10.26
N SER A 202 1.08 11.18 10.45
CA SER A 202 -0.33 10.96 10.14
C SER A 202 -0.54 10.98 8.62
N ASP A 203 -1.61 10.33 8.14
CA ASP A 203 -1.96 10.30 6.71
C ASP A 203 -2.03 11.71 6.08
N TYR A 204 -2.46 12.72 6.85
CA TYR A 204 -2.51 14.11 6.41
C TYR A 204 -1.11 14.72 6.19
N ILE A 205 -0.20 14.52 7.13
CA ILE A 205 1.17 15.06 7.06
C ILE A 205 1.95 14.40 5.92
N VAL A 206 1.80 13.08 5.77
CA VAL A 206 2.37 12.31 4.66
C VAL A 206 2.00 12.94 3.32
N LYS A 207 0.71 13.20 3.09
CA LYS A 207 0.21 13.75 1.81
C LYS A 207 0.82 15.10 1.49
N LYS A 208 0.86 15.99 2.48
CA LYS A 208 1.43 17.33 2.32
C LYS A 208 2.90 17.26 1.91
N LEU A 209 3.70 16.43 2.59
CA LEU A 209 5.13 16.32 2.31
C LEU A 209 5.42 15.65 0.96
N ILE A 210 4.64 14.65 0.56
CA ILE A 210 4.79 14.05 -0.77
C ILE A 210 4.48 15.05 -1.87
N ALA A 211 3.38 15.80 -1.74
CA ALA A 211 3.04 16.82 -2.73
C ALA A 211 4.17 17.84 -2.91
N ILE A 212 4.82 18.24 -1.81
CA ILE A 212 6.00 19.12 -1.85
C ILE A 212 7.17 18.40 -2.55
N ASN A 213 7.49 17.18 -2.14
CA ASN A 213 8.63 16.44 -2.65
C ASN A 213 8.50 16.10 -4.14
N LEU A 214 7.31 15.74 -4.62
CA LEU A 214 7.04 15.49 -6.04
C LEU A 214 7.36 16.69 -6.93
N VAL A 215 7.16 17.91 -6.43
CA VAL A 215 7.47 19.14 -7.16
C VAL A 215 8.98 19.39 -7.24
N VAL A 216 9.73 19.05 -6.19
CA VAL A 216 11.18 19.29 -6.12
C VAL A 216 12.03 18.11 -6.60
N LEU A 217 11.47 16.91 -6.76
CA LEU A 217 12.18 15.74 -7.28
C LEU A 217 12.97 16.00 -8.58
N PRO A 218 12.44 16.74 -9.58
CA PRO A 218 13.19 17.06 -10.81
C PRO A 218 14.40 17.97 -10.61
N THR A 219 14.59 18.52 -9.40
CA THR A 219 15.74 19.39 -9.05
C THR A 219 16.73 18.69 -8.11
N LEU A 220 16.40 17.48 -7.65
CA LEU A 220 17.22 16.66 -6.75
C LEU A 220 17.87 15.47 -7.49
N TYR A 221 17.64 15.38 -8.80
CA TYR A 221 18.07 14.32 -9.74
C TYR A 221 18.39 14.92 -11.10
#